data_AF-G3VVK2-F1
#
_entry.id   AF-G3VVK2-F1
#
_cell.length_a   1.000
_cell.length_b   1.000
_cell.length_c   1.000
_cell.angle_alpha   90.00
_cell.angle_beta   90.00
_cell.angle_gamma   90.00
#
_symmetry.space_group_name_H-M   'P 1'
#
loop_
_entity.id
_entity.type
_entity.pdbx_description
1 polymer ?
#
loop_
_entity_poly.entity_id
_entity_poly.type
_entity_poly.pdbx_seq_one_letter_code
_entity_poly.pdbx_strand_id
1 'polypeptide(L)'
;NPTAPSVFPLAPNCGQKSSSQVALGCLISGYFPEPVMVTWNSGAISSGIQIYPSVLQSSGLYTLSSQLTVPADTWPSQSYICNVVHKATSTKINKKIEGPSSTPKPTECTCCKCSACDVGGLSVFIFPPNPKDTLKLSGSPKITCMVVDVSDASDVKIAWFKNNKEIDSPKPTQKEQNNGTIQVISTLSVVHQEWLKGTVYTCKVDTKELPFPETRTISHTSGDRKMPDMYVFAPHPDELKHKDTVSLTCFVKNFFPQDIVVEWQCNDHPEPEENYYTTPAMKEKDTFFVYSKLTLNKAKWQENNSYTCMVLHEGFPNQYSQRTISLSTELIPDENCAETRDGELDGLWTTISIFITLFLLSVCYSATVTLFKVKWIFSSVMELKQPMIPDYRNMMSQGA
;
A
#
# COMPACT_ATOMS: atom_id res chain seq x y z
N ASN A 1 -32.39 16.58 -22.24
CA ASN A 1 -33.00 16.21 -23.54
C ASN A 1 -32.37 14.92 -24.04
N PRO A 2 -33.13 14.02 -24.69
CA PRO A 2 -32.56 12.84 -25.32
C PRO A 2 -31.52 13.21 -26.38
N THR A 3 -30.39 12.49 -26.38
CA THR A 3 -29.26 12.72 -27.29
C THR A 3 -28.96 11.43 -28.05
N ALA A 4 -28.82 11.52 -29.38
CA ALA A 4 -28.63 10.37 -30.24
C ALA A 4 -27.17 9.88 -30.21
N PRO A 5 -26.92 8.55 -30.26
CA PRO A 5 -25.57 8.01 -30.26
C PRO A 5 -24.80 8.30 -31.55
N SER A 6 -23.48 8.43 -31.43
CA SER A 6 -22.52 8.25 -32.53
C SER A 6 -21.90 6.86 -32.45
N VAL A 7 -21.74 6.19 -33.59
CA VAL A 7 -21.23 4.81 -33.66
C VAL A 7 -19.95 4.76 -34.49
N PHE A 8 -18.89 4.18 -33.92
CA PHE A 8 -17.58 4.05 -34.55
C PHE A 8 -17.22 2.57 -34.70
N PRO A 9 -16.90 2.09 -35.92
CA PRO A 9 -16.45 0.72 -36.12
C PRO A 9 -15.00 0.54 -35.61
N LEU A 10 -14.73 -0.60 -34.99
CA LEU A 10 -13.40 -1.00 -34.51
C LEU A 10 -12.96 -2.24 -35.29
N ALA A 11 -11.94 -2.10 -36.12
CA ALA A 11 -11.34 -3.19 -36.89
C ALA A 11 -10.07 -3.72 -36.19
N PRO A 12 -9.77 -5.02 -36.32
CA PRO A 12 -8.59 -5.64 -35.73
C PRO A 12 -7.31 -5.08 -36.39
N ASN A 13 -6.26 -4.86 -35.59
CA ASN A 13 -4.97 -4.37 -36.05
C ASN A 13 -4.13 -5.51 -36.70
N CYS A 14 -3.30 -5.21 -37.69
CA CYS A 14 -2.49 -6.17 -38.47
C CYS A 14 -1.35 -6.86 -37.69
N GLY A 15 -1.32 -6.76 -36.36
CA GLY A 15 -0.18 -7.13 -35.51
C GLY A 15 -0.36 -8.36 -34.62
N GLN A 16 -1.40 -9.18 -34.78
CA GLN A 16 -1.51 -10.43 -34.02
C GLN A 16 -1.30 -11.65 -34.92
N LYS A 17 -0.06 -12.14 -34.96
CA LYS A 17 0.19 -13.52 -35.36
C LYS A 17 -0.04 -14.42 -34.16
N SER A 18 -1.21 -15.07 -34.09
CA SER A 18 -1.43 -16.41 -33.48
C SER A 18 -2.81 -16.65 -32.82
N SER A 19 -3.84 -15.83 -33.05
CA SER A 19 -5.20 -16.24 -32.67
C SER A 19 -5.95 -16.77 -33.90
N SER A 20 -6.58 -17.95 -33.77
CA SER A 20 -7.54 -18.49 -34.75
C SER A 20 -8.80 -17.62 -34.89
N GLN A 21 -8.93 -16.58 -34.06
CA GLN A 21 -10.06 -15.68 -33.98
C GLN A 21 -9.59 -14.23 -33.97
N VAL A 22 -10.38 -13.33 -34.55
CA VAL A 22 -10.18 -11.88 -34.52
C VAL A 22 -11.35 -11.21 -33.81
N ALA A 23 -11.05 -10.13 -33.10
CA ALA A 23 -12.05 -9.30 -32.42
C ALA A 23 -12.40 -8.09 -33.29
N LEU A 24 -13.67 -7.98 -33.63
CA LEU A 24 -14.29 -6.81 -34.25
C LEU A 24 -15.04 -6.04 -33.17
N GLY A 25 -15.28 -4.76 -33.36
CA GLY A 25 -16.02 -4.01 -32.35
C GLY A 25 -16.74 -2.78 -32.86
N CYS A 26 -17.52 -2.21 -31.95
CA CYS A 26 -18.35 -1.06 -32.20
C CYS A 26 -18.36 -0.20 -30.93
N LEU A 27 -17.93 1.05 -31.04
CA LEU A 27 -18.00 2.03 -29.95
C LEU A 27 -19.24 2.91 -30.16
N ILE A 28 -20.14 2.91 -29.19
CA ILE A 28 -21.36 3.72 -29.18
C ILE A 28 -21.16 4.82 -28.14
N SER A 29 -21.09 6.08 -28.57
CA SER A 29 -20.72 7.21 -27.72
C SER A 29 -21.72 8.35 -27.79
N GLY A 30 -21.85 9.11 -26.70
CA GLY A 30 -22.54 10.40 -26.66
C GLY A 30 -24.06 10.33 -26.65
N TYR A 31 -24.68 9.31 -26.06
CA TYR A 31 -26.14 9.17 -26.03
C TYR A 31 -26.75 9.34 -24.63
N PHE A 32 -28.03 9.67 -24.59
CA PHE A 32 -28.83 9.75 -23.36
C PHE A 32 -30.32 9.65 -23.71
N PRO A 33 -31.16 8.97 -22.91
CA PRO A 33 -30.86 8.11 -21.75
C PRO A 33 -30.50 6.66 -22.14
N GLU A 34 -30.15 5.80 -21.18
CA GLU A 34 -30.08 4.35 -21.40
C GLU A 34 -31.48 3.71 -21.56
N PRO A 35 -31.65 2.58 -22.27
CA PRO A 35 -30.61 1.76 -22.91
C PRO A 35 -30.47 1.98 -24.42
N VAL A 36 -29.31 1.59 -24.97
CA VAL A 36 -29.09 1.37 -26.41
C VAL A 36 -29.06 -0.14 -26.69
N MET A 37 -29.72 -0.58 -27.76
CA MET A 37 -29.68 -1.97 -28.22
C MET A 37 -28.64 -2.13 -29.34
N VAL A 38 -27.73 -3.09 -29.20
CA VAL A 38 -26.72 -3.42 -30.21
C VAL A 38 -26.92 -4.85 -30.70
N THR A 39 -26.97 -5.03 -32.02
CA THR A 39 -27.04 -6.35 -32.67
C THR A 39 -26.06 -6.43 -33.84
N TRP A 40 -25.57 -7.62 -34.15
CA TRP A 40 -24.66 -7.85 -35.27
C TRP A 40 -25.37 -8.51 -36.44
N ASN A 41 -25.10 -8.05 -37.67
CA ASN A 41 -25.76 -8.43 -38.93
C ASN A 41 -27.30 -8.54 -38.80
N SER A 42 -27.93 -7.53 -38.23
CA SER A 42 -29.38 -7.46 -37.96
C SER A 42 -29.91 -8.64 -37.13
N GLY A 43 -29.10 -9.16 -36.21
CA GLY A 43 -29.45 -10.29 -35.34
C GLY A 43 -29.14 -11.66 -35.94
N ALA A 44 -28.56 -11.73 -37.14
CA ALA A 44 -28.13 -13.01 -37.74
C ALA A 44 -26.94 -13.64 -37.01
N ILE A 45 -26.15 -12.85 -36.28
CA ILE A 45 -25.04 -13.33 -35.46
C ILE A 45 -25.48 -13.26 -33.99
N SER A 46 -25.43 -14.40 -33.29
CA SER A 46 -25.85 -14.54 -31.90
C SER A 46 -24.77 -15.10 -30.95
N SER A 47 -23.63 -15.55 -31.48
CA SER A 47 -22.50 -16.09 -30.72
C SER A 47 -21.24 -15.22 -30.88
N GLY A 48 -20.35 -15.27 -29.90
CA GLY A 48 -19.11 -14.49 -29.89
C GLY A 48 -19.29 -12.99 -29.65
N ILE A 49 -20.50 -12.55 -29.29
CA ILE A 49 -20.81 -11.15 -29.00
C ILE A 49 -20.65 -10.88 -27.49
N GLN A 50 -19.87 -9.87 -27.16
CA GLN A 50 -19.74 -9.32 -25.81
C GLN A 50 -20.16 -7.85 -25.83
N ILE A 51 -21.22 -7.50 -25.11
CA ILE A 51 -21.65 -6.10 -24.94
C ILE A 51 -21.18 -5.66 -23.56
N TYR A 52 -20.32 -4.64 -23.52
CA TYR A 52 -19.81 -4.10 -22.27
C TYR A 52 -20.82 -3.12 -21.67
N PRO A 53 -20.91 -3.04 -20.32
CA PRO A 53 -21.80 -2.10 -19.64
C PRO A 53 -21.53 -0.65 -20.06
N SER A 54 -22.58 0.17 -20.07
CA SER A 54 -22.45 1.59 -20.36
C SER A 54 -21.75 2.33 -19.22
N VAL A 55 -20.94 3.33 -19.57
CA VAL A 55 -20.25 4.23 -18.66
C VAL A 55 -20.79 5.64 -18.85
N LEU A 56 -21.16 6.30 -17.76
CA LEU A 56 -21.56 7.71 -17.75
C LEU A 56 -20.29 8.59 -17.76
N GLN A 57 -20.16 9.43 -18.78
CA GLN A 57 -19.05 10.37 -18.88
C GLN A 57 -19.32 11.66 -18.07
N SER A 58 -18.28 12.43 -17.79
CA SER A 58 -18.37 13.76 -17.14
C SER A 58 -19.24 14.76 -17.91
N SER A 59 -19.45 14.54 -19.21
CA SER A 59 -20.37 15.30 -20.05
C SER A 59 -21.85 15.04 -19.77
N GLY A 60 -22.18 14.05 -18.92
CA GLY A 60 -23.55 13.62 -18.64
C GLY A 60 -24.14 12.69 -19.71
N LEU A 61 -23.32 12.21 -20.65
CA LEU A 61 -23.70 11.30 -21.73
C LEU A 61 -23.09 9.91 -21.52
N TYR A 62 -23.77 8.88 -22.01
CA TYR A 62 -23.36 7.49 -21.90
C TYR A 62 -22.50 7.02 -23.07
N THR A 63 -21.67 6.01 -22.81
CA THR A 63 -20.87 5.31 -23.83
C THR A 63 -20.81 3.84 -23.51
N LEU A 64 -20.93 2.98 -24.52
CA LEU A 64 -20.76 1.54 -24.39
C LEU A 64 -19.98 0.99 -25.60
N SER A 65 -19.39 -0.18 -25.46
CA SER A 65 -18.77 -0.91 -26.56
C SER A 65 -19.38 -2.30 -26.73
N SER A 66 -19.40 -2.77 -27.97
CA SER A 66 -19.72 -4.16 -28.29
C SER A 66 -18.57 -4.77 -29.08
N GLN A 67 -18.12 -5.94 -28.66
CA GLN A 67 -17.13 -6.77 -29.32
C GLN A 67 -17.82 -7.98 -29.96
N LEU A 68 -17.34 -8.38 -31.13
CA LEU A 68 -17.70 -9.61 -31.83
C LEU A 68 -16.42 -10.37 -32.16
N THR A 69 -16.31 -11.60 -31.67
CA THR A 69 -15.18 -12.50 -31.96
C THR A 69 -15.55 -13.46 -33.08
N VAL A 70 -14.78 -13.44 -34.17
CA VAL A 70 -15.02 -14.27 -35.37
C VAL A 70 -13.76 -15.04 -35.78
N PRO A 71 -13.89 -16.17 -36.49
CA PRO A 71 -12.74 -16.87 -37.05
C PRO A 71 -11.94 -16.00 -38.02
N ALA A 72 -10.61 -16.01 -37.89
CA ALA A 72 -9.71 -15.13 -38.64
C ALA A 72 -9.74 -15.36 -40.16
N ASP A 73 -10.07 -16.57 -40.61
CA ASP A 73 -10.24 -16.97 -42.00
C ASP A 73 -11.50 -16.39 -42.66
N THR A 74 -12.57 -16.20 -41.88
CA THR A 74 -13.84 -15.64 -42.37
C THR A 74 -13.83 -14.11 -42.47
N TRP A 75 -13.01 -13.44 -41.65
CA TRP A 75 -12.95 -11.98 -41.56
C TRP A 75 -12.66 -11.24 -42.88
N PRO A 76 -11.68 -11.64 -43.72
CA PRO A 76 -11.36 -10.90 -44.94
C PRO A 76 -12.43 -10.96 -46.04
N SER A 77 -13.28 -11.99 -46.01
CA SER A 77 -14.26 -12.29 -47.07
C SER A 77 -15.69 -11.93 -46.67
N GLN A 78 -15.99 -11.84 -45.37
CA GLN A 78 -17.32 -11.62 -44.85
C GLN A 78 -17.51 -10.17 -44.36
N SER A 79 -18.72 -9.63 -44.56
CA SER A 79 -19.08 -8.29 -44.10
C SER A 79 -19.78 -8.37 -42.74
N TYR A 80 -19.23 -7.66 -41.75
CA TYR A 80 -19.81 -7.55 -40.41
C TYR A 80 -20.37 -6.15 -40.19
N ILE A 81 -21.61 -6.08 -39.72
CA ILE A 81 -22.37 -4.85 -39.55
C ILE A 81 -22.90 -4.80 -38.13
N CYS A 82 -22.48 -3.79 -37.39
CA CYS A 82 -23.02 -3.47 -36.07
C CYS A 82 -24.23 -2.53 -36.24
N ASN A 83 -25.37 -2.94 -35.71
CA ASN A 83 -26.68 -2.29 -35.86
C ASN A 83 -27.12 -1.81 -34.48
N VAL A 84 -27.24 -0.50 -34.35
CA VAL A 84 -27.45 0.21 -33.09
C VAL A 84 -28.81 0.89 -33.12
N VAL A 85 -29.66 0.61 -32.12
CA VAL A 85 -30.99 1.19 -31.97
C VAL A 85 -31.11 1.90 -30.64
N HIS A 86 -31.37 3.21 -30.69
CA HIS A 86 -31.66 4.02 -29.52
C HIS A 86 -33.12 4.48 -29.55
N LYS A 87 -33.96 3.84 -28.71
CA LYS A 87 -35.41 4.06 -28.72
C LYS A 87 -35.79 5.50 -28.38
N ALA A 88 -35.09 6.11 -27.43
CA ALA A 88 -35.42 7.45 -26.92
C ALA A 88 -35.27 8.56 -27.96
N THR A 89 -34.40 8.38 -28.97
CA THR A 89 -34.23 9.32 -30.09
C THR A 89 -34.70 8.76 -31.43
N SER A 90 -35.33 7.57 -31.43
CA SER A 90 -35.68 6.83 -32.65
C SER A 90 -34.52 6.63 -33.64
N THR A 91 -33.28 6.63 -33.13
CA THR A 91 -32.07 6.56 -33.96
C THR A 91 -31.73 5.10 -34.28
N LYS A 92 -31.46 4.82 -35.56
CA LYS A 92 -30.97 3.53 -36.06
C LYS A 92 -29.70 3.77 -36.88
N ILE A 93 -28.58 3.20 -36.44
CA ILE A 93 -27.27 3.36 -37.10
C ILE A 93 -26.67 2.00 -37.40
N ASN A 94 -26.30 1.78 -38.66
CA ASN A 94 -25.61 0.58 -39.11
C ASN A 94 -24.18 0.95 -39.51
N LYS A 95 -23.19 0.36 -38.86
CA LYS A 95 -21.77 0.54 -39.19
C LYS A 95 -21.17 -0.78 -39.66
N LYS A 96 -20.74 -0.77 -40.92
CA LYS A 96 -20.00 -1.87 -41.54
C LYS A 96 -18.53 -1.80 -41.11
N ILE A 97 -17.95 -2.96 -40.83
CA ILE A 97 -16.53 -3.14 -40.56
C ILE A 97 -15.95 -3.88 -41.76
N GLU A 98 -14.99 -3.26 -42.44
CA GLU A 98 -14.43 -3.77 -43.69
C GLU A 98 -13.15 -4.56 -43.41
N GLY A 99 -13.07 -5.78 -43.94
CA GLY A 99 -11.85 -6.57 -43.96
C GLY A 99 -10.86 -6.08 -45.03
N PRO A 100 -9.59 -6.52 -44.96
CA PRO A 100 -8.60 -6.20 -45.99
C PRO A 100 -9.03 -6.80 -47.34
N SER A 101 -9.42 -5.95 -48.29
CA SER A 101 -9.99 -6.33 -49.58
C SER A 101 -9.02 -7.17 -50.45
N SER A 102 -9.45 -8.33 -50.90
CA SER A 102 -8.78 -9.16 -51.90
C SER A 102 -9.12 -8.71 -53.32
N THR A 103 -8.39 -7.73 -53.87
CA THR A 103 -8.28 -7.55 -55.33
C THR A 103 -6.86 -7.11 -55.69
N PRO A 104 -6.20 -7.74 -56.69
CA PRO A 104 -4.85 -7.40 -57.10
C PRO A 104 -4.88 -6.21 -58.09
N LYS A 105 -4.31 -5.08 -57.70
CA LYS A 105 -3.82 -4.08 -58.65
C LYS A 105 -2.47 -3.54 -58.16
N PRO A 106 -1.39 -3.66 -58.96
CA PRO A 106 -0.09 -3.15 -58.60
C PRO A 106 -0.11 -1.65 -58.79
N THR A 107 -0.32 -0.92 -57.70
CA THR A 107 -0.03 0.50 -57.64
C THR A 107 0.43 0.76 -56.22
N GLU A 108 1.73 0.54 -56.03
CA GLU A 108 2.57 1.20 -55.05
C GLU A 108 1.83 1.77 -53.84
N CYS A 109 1.46 0.90 -52.90
CA CYS A 109 1.13 1.33 -51.54
C CYS A 109 2.41 1.83 -50.90
N THR A 110 2.63 3.15 -50.94
CA THR A 110 3.72 3.85 -50.29
C THR A 110 3.54 3.96 -48.76
N CYS A 111 2.97 2.94 -48.11
CA CYS A 111 2.71 2.97 -46.66
C CYS A 111 3.03 1.69 -45.89
N CYS A 112 3.61 0.65 -46.49
CA CYS A 112 4.01 -0.55 -45.75
C CYS A 112 5.38 -1.08 -46.19
N LYS A 113 6.43 -0.31 -45.88
CA LYS A 113 7.73 -0.90 -45.52
C LYS A 113 7.83 -0.90 -43.99
N CYS A 114 7.00 -1.70 -43.34
CA CYS A 114 7.23 -2.08 -41.95
C CYS A 114 7.80 -3.49 -41.99
N SER A 115 9.12 -3.59 -42.12
CA SER A 115 9.86 -4.80 -41.78
C SER A 115 9.88 -4.92 -40.26
N ALA A 116 9.36 -6.04 -39.74
CA ALA A 116 9.25 -6.43 -38.33
C ALA A 116 8.03 -5.88 -37.57
N CYS A 117 6.94 -6.67 -37.53
CA CYS A 117 5.89 -6.54 -36.52
C CYS A 117 5.90 -7.83 -35.69
N ASP A 118 6.74 -7.82 -34.64
CA ASP A 118 6.62 -8.46 -33.32
C ASP A 118 8.00 -8.64 -32.68
N VAL A 119 8.62 -7.50 -32.35
CA VAL A 119 9.63 -7.36 -31.29
C VAL A 119 9.27 -6.06 -30.58
N GLY A 120 9.38 -6.00 -29.24
CA GLY A 120 9.10 -4.80 -28.45
C GLY A 120 9.63 -3.55 -29.16
N GLY A 121 8.75 -2.59 -29.40
CA GLY A 121 9.13 -1.35 -30.08
C GLY A 121 10.03 -0.51 -29.20
N LEU A 122 11.01 0.14 -29.83
CA LEU A 122 11.90 1.10 -29.19
C LEU A 122 11.10 2.05 -28.31
N SER A 123 11.44 2.09 -27.02
CA SER A 123 10.69 2.85 -26.01
C SER A 123 11.60 3.85 -25.31
N VAL A 124 11.13 5.10 -25.18
CA VAL A 124 11.87 6.20 -24.55
C VAL A 124 11.25 6.54 -23.21
N PHE A 125 12.07 6.50 -22.15
CA PHE A 125 11.72 6.85 -20.79
C PHE A 125 12.59 8.01 -20.29
N ILE A 126 12.03 8.86 -19.42
CA ILE A 126 12.77 9.89 -18.69
C ILE A 126 12.51 9.71 -17.21
N PHE A 127 13.58 9.72 -16.41
CA PHE A 127 13.54 9.50 -14.97
C PHE A 127 13.96 10.75 -14.21
N PRO A 128 13.27 11.09 -13.09
CA PRO A 128 13.67 12.18 -12.23
C PRO A 128 15.00 11.88 -11.52
N PRO A 129 15.63 12.88 -10.90
CA PRO A 129 16.78 12.65 -10.04
C PRO A 129 16.41 11.77 -8.85
N ASN A 130 17.41 11.08 -8.31
CA ASN A 130 17.24 10.38 -7.05
C ASN A 130 16.88 11.40 -5.94
N PRO A 131 15.83 11.15 -5.12
CA PRO A 131 15.48 12.01 -4.00
C PRO A 131 16.66 12.33 -3.07
N LYS A 132 17.54 11.37 -2.81
CA LYS A 132 18.75 11.56 -1.98
C LYS A 132 19.71 12.60 -2.57
N ASP A 133 19.82 12.65 -3.89
CA ASP A 133 20.68 13.60 -4.59
C ASP A 133 20.05 15.00 -4.74
N THR A 134 18.75 15.15 -4.51
CA THR A 134 18.02 16.44 -4.57
C THR A 134 17.72 17.04 -3.21
N LEU A 135 17.72 16.22 -2.16
CA LEU A 135 17.44 16.64 -0.79
C LEU A 135 18.72 16.81 0.04
N LYS A 136 19.86 16.26 -0.41
CA LYS A 136 21.17 16.50 0.21
C LYS A 136 21.94 17.56 -0.59
N LEU A 137 22.43 18.59 0.10
CA LEU A 137 23.25 19.66 -0.50
C LEU A 137 24.53 19.14 -1.18
N SER A 138 25.12 18.04 -0.68
CA SER A 138 26.27 17.37 -1.31
C SER A 138 25.90 16.49 -2.50
N GLY A 139 24.60 16.31 -2.76
CA GLY A 139 24.08 15.51 -3.85
C GLY A 139 24.32 16.14 -5.22
N SER A 140 24.46 15.29 -6.23
CA SER A 140 24.58 15.70 -7.62
C SER A 140 23.35 15.21 -8.39
N PRO A 141 22.25 15.98 -8.44
CA PRO A 141 21.02 15.50 -9.03
C PRO A 141 21.18 15.33 -10.54
N LYS A 142 20.70 14.20 -11.05
CA LYS A 142 20.83 13.78 -12.44
C LYS A 142 19.51 13.29 -12.97
N ILE A 143 19.07 13.80 -14.11
CA ILE A 143 17.95 13.24 -14.85
C ILE A 143 18.47 12.26 -15.91
N THR A 144 17.73 11.20 -16.14
CA THR A 144 18.17 10.11 -17.01
C THR A 144 17.16 9.89 -18.13
N CYS A 145 17.60 10.00 -19.37
CA CYS A 145 16.85 9.57 -20.54
C CYS A 145 17.34 8.19 -20.97
N MET A 146 16.42 7.25 -21.07
CA MET A 146 16.70 5.84 -21.33
C MET A 146 15.89 5.40 -22.55
N VAL A 147 16.59 4.84 -23.52
CA VAL A 147 16.01 4.22 -24.71
C VAL A 147 16.23 2.72 -24.58
N VAL A 148 15.16 1.93 -24.64
CA VAL A 148 15.19 0.47 -24.54
C VAL A 148 14.67 -0.17 -25.83
N ASP A 149 14.96 -1.45 -26.01
CA ASP A 149 14.58 -2.24 -27.17
C ASP A 149 15.16 -1.70 -28.49
N VAL A 150 16.38 -1.15 -28.43
CA VAL A 150 17.12 -0.65 -29.61
C VAL A 150 17.79 -1.81 -30.34
N SER A 151 17.67 -1.87 -31.66
CA SER A 151 18.32 -2.90 -32.49
C SER A 151 19.73 -2.49 -32.90
N ASP A 152 19.93 -1.21 -33.26
CA ASP A 152 21.24 -0.62 -33.55
C ASP A 152 21.37 0.74 -32.84
N ALA A 153 22.41 0.89 -32.02
CA ALA A 153 22.64 2.12 -31.26
C ALA A 153 23.52 3.15 -32.00
N SER A 154 24.02 2.83 -33.20
CA SER A 154 24.95 3.68 -33.95
C SER A 154 24.32 4.98 -34.47
N ASP A 155 23.01 4.99 -34.70
CA ASP A 155 22.24 6.13 -35.21
C ASP A 155 21.39 6.83 -34.14
N VAL A 156 21.38 6.34 -32.91
CA VAL A 156 20.61 6.94 -31.81
C VAL A 156 21.24 8.26 -31.37
N LYS A 157 20.53 9.36 -31.62
CA LYS A 157 20.89 10.71 -31.17
C LYS A 157 19.97 11.15 -30.05
N ILE A 158 20.56 11.53 -28.92
CA ILE A 158 19.83 12.08 -27.77
C ILE A 158 20.22 13.54 -27.61
N ALA A 159 19.26 14.44 -27.72
CA ALA A 159 19.42 15.87 -27.52
C ALA A 159 18.62 16.34 -26.30
N TRP A 160 19.24 17.20 -25.48
CA TRP A 160 18.63 17.77 -24.29
C TRP A 160 18.23 19.23 -24.50
N PHE A 161 17.07 19.58 -23.96
CA PHE A 161 16.55 20.94 -23.95
C PHE A 161 16.22 21.35 -22.52
N LYS A 162 16.50 22.60 -22.19
CA LYS A 162 16.11 23.26 -20.93
C LYS A 162 15.21 24.44 -21.27
N ASN A 163 13.97 24.43 -20.79
CA ASN A 163 12.95 25.43 -21.13
C ASN A 163 12.85 25.66 -22.66
N ASN A 164 12.78 24.57 -23.43
CA ASN A 164 12.75 24.54 -24.91
C ASN A 164 14.00 25.07 -25.63
N LYS A 165 15.08 25.42 -24.91
CA LYS A 165 16.37 25.77 -25.50
C LYS A 165 17.31 24.58 -25.48
N GLU A 166 17.88 24.23 -26.63
CA GLU A 166 18.87 23.15 -26.74
C GLU A 166 20.11 23.46 -25.90
N ILE A 167 20.61 22.46 -25.19
CA ILE A 167 21.80 22.54 -24.34
C ILE A 167 22.80 21.44 -24.73
N ASP A 168 24.03 21.59 -24.25
CA ASP A 168 25.06 20.58 -24.50
C ASP A 168 24.61 19.23 -23.92
N SER A 169 24.68 18.20 -24.77
CA SER A 169 24.09 16.90 -24.49
C SER A 169 25.19 15.91 -24.09
N PRO A 170 25.11 15.30 -22.89
CA PRO A 170 26.09 14.32 -22.46
C PRO A 170 26.15 13.13 -23.43
N LYS A 171 27.37 12.64 -23.68
CA LYS A 171 27.59 11.48 -24.55
C LYS A 171 26.81 10.28 -23.98
N PRO A 172 25.91 9.66 -24.77
CA PRO A 172 25.16 8.49 -24.32
C PRO A 172 26.08 7.28 -24.08
N THR A 173 25.75 6.50 -23.05
CA THR A 173 26.33 5.18 -22.79
C THR A 173 25.41 4.09 -23.30
N GLN A 174 25.96 2.97 -23.72
CA GLN A 174 25.21 1.84 -24.27
C GLN A 174 25.43 0.60 -23.39
N LYS A 175 24.39 -0.22 -23.25
CA LYS A 175 24.43 -1.48 -22.50
C LYS A 175 23.63 -2.54 -23.24
N GLU A 176 24.26 -3.67 -23.57
CA GLU A 176 23.57 -4.82 -24.12
C GLU A 176 22.73 -5.51 -23.04
N GLN A 177 21.52 -5.94 -23.42
CA GLN A 177 20.62 -6.69 -22.56
C GLN A 177 20.63 -8.18 -22.92
N ASN A 178 20.27 -9.03 -21.97
CA ASN A 178 20.23 -10.49 -22.14
C ASN A 178 19.28 -10.95 -23.26
N ASN A 179 18.31 -10.11 -23.65
CA ASN A 179 17.39 -10.36 -24.76
C ASN A 179 17.98 -10.00 -26.14
N GLY A 180 19.25 -9.56 -26.20
CA GLY A 180 19.92 -9.14 -27.43
C GLY A 180 19.62 -7.71 -27.88
N THR A 181 18.80 -6.96 -27.15
CA THR A 181 18.54 -5.53 -27.43
C THR A 181 19.57 -4.63 -26.74
N ILE A 182 19.70 -3.39 -27.24
CA ILE A 182 20.59 -2.39 -26.67
C ILE A 182 19.78 -1.38 -25.86
N GLN A 183 20.32 -1.02 -24.70
CA GLN A 183 19.85 0.08 -23.88
C GLN A 183 20.79 1.28 -24.04
N VAL A 184 20.25 2.42 -24.48
CA VAL A 184 21.00 3.67 -24.62
C VAL A 184 20.59 4.63 -23.52
N ILE A 185 21.55 5.13 -22.76
CA ILE A 185 21.31 5.95 -21.57
C ILE A 185 22.09 7.26 -21.70
N SER A 186 21.39 8.40 -21.64
CA SER A 186 21.99 9.72 -21.49
C SER A 186 21.60 10.29 -20.13
N THR A 187 22.59 10.70 -19.34
CA THR A 187 22.39 11.21 -17.98
C THR A 187 22.85 12.66 -17.91
N LEU A 188 21.91 13.57 -17.65
CA LEU A 188 22.17 15.01 -17.54
C LEU A 188 22.22 15.43 -16.07
N SER A 189 23.36 15.99 -15.66
CA SER A 189 23.48 16.66 -14.35
C SER A 189 22.69 17.96 -14.35
N VAL A 190 21.81 18.14 -13.37
CA VAL A 190 20.97 19.34 -13.22
C VAL A 190 21.38 20.15 -12.00
N VAL A 191 21.05 21.44 -11.99
CA VAL A 191 21.33 22.32 -10.86
C VAL A 191 20.18 22.21 -9.85
N HIS A 192 20.51 21.90 -8.59
CA HIS A 192 19.56 21.75 -7.47
C HIS A 192 18.45 22.80 -7.46
N GLN A 193 18.83 24.07 -7.43
CA GLN A 193 17.90 25.20 -7.29
C GLN A 193 17.01 25.39 -8.52
N GLU A 194 17.48 24.99 -9.71
CA GLU A 194 16.69 25.10 -10.93
C GLU A 194 15.66 23.98 -11.01
N TRP A 195 16.05 22.76 -10.63
CA TRP A 195 15.14 21.62 -10.53
C TRP A 195 13.99 21.93 -9.57
N LEU A 196 14.29 22.32 -8.32
CA LEU A 196 13.29 22.61 -7.29
C LEU A 196 12.34 23.78 -7.65
N LYS A 197 12.74 24.67 -8.57
CA LYS A 197 11.90 25.75 -9.11
C LYS A 197 10.96 25.32 -10.24
N GLY A 198 11.00 24.04 -10.64
CA GLY A 198 10.16 23.51 -11.71
C GLY A 198 10.72 23.78 -13.11
N THR A 199 12.05 23.91 -13.26
CA THR A 199 12.67 23.99 -14.60
C THR A 199 12.30 22.76 -15.42
N VAL A 200 11.89 22.98 -16.67
CA VAL A 200 11.45 21.91 -17.57
C VAL A 200 12.62 21.42 -18.40
N TYR A 201 12.87 20.12 -18.36
CA TYR A 201 13.88 19.44 -19.17
C TYR A 201 13.20 18.51 -20.17
N THR A 202 13.67 18.51 -21.41
CA THR A 202 13.15 17.65 -22.47
C THR A 202 14.29 16.83 -23.05
N CYS A 203 14.11 15.51 -23.07
CA CYS A 203 14.92 14.60 -23.86
C CYS A 203 14.24 14.38 -25.22
N LYS A 204 14.97 14.63 -26.31
CA LYS A 204 14.56 14.33 -27.69
C LYS A 204 15.43 13.22 -28.23
N VAL A 205 14.82 12.12 -28.66
CA VAL A 205 15.49 10.94 -29.23
C VAL A 205 15.17 10.86 -30.71
N ASP A 206 16.22 10.82 -31.53
CA ASP A 206 16.13 10.73 -32.98
C ASP A 206 16.95 9.51 -33.45
N THR A 207 16.31 8.61 -34.19
CA THR A 207 16.86 7.35 -34.70
C THR A 207 16.03 6.91 -35.90
N LYS A 208 16.64 6.14 -36.80
CA LYS A 208 15.99 5.57 -37.99
C LYS A 208 14.89 4.57 -37.66
N GLU A 209 14.91 3.98 -36.46
CA GLU A 209 13.86 3.07 -35.97
C GLU A 209 12.55 3.82 -35.64
N LEU A 210 12.62 5.14 -35.47
CA LEU A 210 11.46 5.99 -35.22
C LEU A 210 11.07 6.78 -36.48
N PRO A 211 9.78 6.81 -36.87
CA PRO A 211 9.31 7.62 -38.01
C PRO A 211 9.44 9.12 -37.76
N PHE A 212 9.40 9.54 -36.48
CA PHE A 212 9.58 10.91 -36.04
C PHE A 212 10.36 10.91 -34.71
N PRO A 213 11.14 11.96 -34.41
CA PRO A 213 11.83 12.05 -33.13
C PRO A 213 10.87 12.01 -31.94
N GLU A 214 11.11 11.13 -30.98
CA GLU A 214 10.29 11.00 -29.76
C GLU A 214 10.80 11.97 -28.69
N THR A 215 9.87 12.59 -27.95
CA THR A 215 10.21 13.56 -26.91
C THR A 215 9.60 13.17 -25.56
N ARG A 216 10.41 13.30 -24.50
CA ARG A 216 9.98 13.10 -23.11
C ARG A 216 10.37 14.30 -22.27
N THR A 217 9.40 14.85 -21.55
CA THR A 217 9.58 16.03 -20.70
C THR A 217 9.52 15.65 -19.23
N ILE A 218 10.32 16.31 -18.40
CA ILE A 218 10.29 16.16 -16.96
C ILE A 218 10.57 17.49 -16.27
N SER A 219 9.90 17.72 -15.14
CA SER A 219 10.13 18.84 -14.24
C SER A 219 9.86 18.37 -12.82
N HIS A 220 10.33 19.14 -11.84
CA HIS A 220 9.93 18.92 -10.46
C HIS A 220 8.41 19.04 -10.30
N THR A 221 7.86 18.24 -9.39
CA THR A 221 6.42 18.22 -9.10
C THR A 221 5.95 19.60 -8.65
N SER A 222 4.88 20.10 -9.27
CA SER A 222 4.24 21.35 -8.88
C SER A 222 3.17 21.13 -7.81
N GLY A 223 3.05 22.06 -6.87
CA GLY A 223 1.98 22.07 -5.87
C GLY A 223 2.45 22.64 -4.54
N ASP A 224 1.51 22.85 -3.62
CA ASP A 224 1.82 23.33 -2.28
C ASP A 224 2.50 22.23 -1.49
N ARG A 225 3.72 22.52 -1.03
CA ARG A 225 4.50 21.61 -0.19
C ARG A 225 3.78 21.39 1.12
N LYS A 226 3.64 20.13 1.52
CA LYS A 226 3.09 19.74 2.81
C LYS A 226 4.20 19.15 3.68
N MET A 227 4.36 19.74 4.85
CA MET A 227 5.34 19.30 5.83
C MET A 227 4.94 17.91 6.38
N PRO A 228 5.85 16.92 6.40
CA PRO A 228 5.55 15.60 6.93
C PRO A 228 5.31 15.59 8.43
N ASP A 229 4.36 14.77 8.87
CA ASP A 229 4.23 14.33 10.27
C ASP A 229 5.06 13.06 10.48
N MET A 230 5.80 12.99 11.59
CA MET A 230 6.72 11.89 11.89
C MET A 230 6.40 11.22 13.23
N TYR A 231 6.32 9.90 13.22
CA TYR A 231 6.08 9.06 14.40
C TYR A 231 7.10 7.93 14.42
N VAL A 232 7.76 7.73 15.55
CA VAL A 232 8.69 6.61 15.75
C VAL A 232 8.14 5.71 16.83
N PHE A 233 8.05 4.41 16.52
CA PHE A 233 7.49 3.40 17.39
C PHE A 233 8.57 2.44 17.87
N ALA A 234 8.49 2.10 19.16
CA ALA A 234 9.31 1.08 19.80
C ALA A 234 8.97 -0.32 19.25
N PRO A 235 9.80 -1.34 19.56
CA PRO A 235 9.48 -2.70 19.20
C PRO A 235 8.16 -3.17 19.79
N HIS A 236 7.47 -4.05 19.08
CA HIS A 236 6.27 -4.68 19.62
C HIS A 236 6.64 -5.54 20.85
N PRO A 237 5.85 -5.54 21.93
CA PRO A 237 6.14 -6.34 23.13
C PRO A 237 6.40 -7.83 22.86
N ASP A 238 5.70 -8.42 21.88
CA ASP A 238 5.89 -9.82 21.51
C ASP A 238 7.26 -10.09 20.87
N GLU A 239 7.83 -9.13 20.13
CA GLU A 239 9.20 -9.26 19.61
C GLU A 239 10.21 -9.25 20.76
N LEU A 240 10.01 -8.39 21.75
CA LEU A 240 10.86 -8.32 22.94
C LEU A 240 10.84 -9.63 23.75
N LYS A 241 9.66 -10.25 23.89
CA LYS A 241 9.47 -11.49 24.66
C LYS A 241 9.93 -12.74 23.92
N HIS A 242 9.66 -12.84 22.62
CA HIS A 242 9.72 -14.11 21.89
C HIS A 242 10.73 -14.16 20.74
N LYS A 243 11.41 -13.05 20.44
CA LYS A 243 12.37 -12.96 19.33
C LYS A 243 13.75 -12.50 19.83
N ASP A 244 14.76 -12.82 19.03
CA ASP A 244 16.14 -12.36 19.24
C ASP A 244 16.43 -11.05 18.48
N THR A 245 15.55 -10.69 17.54
CA THR A 245 15.56 -9.43 16.80
C THR A 245 14.29 -8.66 17.05
N VAL A 246 14.40 -7.34 16.92
CA VAL A 246 13.32 -6.38 17.14
C VAL A 246 13.25 -5.38 15.99
N SER A 247 12.07 -4.81 15.79
CA SER A 247 11.78 -3.86 14.72
C SER A 247 11.45 -2.49 15.29
N LEU A 248 12.19 -1.45 14.89
CA LEU A 248 11.77 -0.05 15.08
C LEU A 248 11.07 0.44 13.83
N THR A 249 9.97 1.19 13.99
CA THR A 249 9.19 1.70 12.86
C THR A 249 9.15 3.23 12.88
N CYS A 250 9.50 3.85 11.76
CA CYS A 250 9.31 5.27 11.52
C CYS A 250 8.19 5.45 10.50
N PHE A 251 7.05 5.97 10.95
CA PHE A 251 5.90 6.28 10.12
C PHE A 251 5.89 7.76 9.80
N VAL A 252 5.87 8.08 8.51
CA VAL A 252 5.87 9.45 8.02
C VAL A 252 4.65 9.63 7.12
N LYS A 253 3.83 10.66 7.37
CA LYS A 253 2.58 10.88 6.63
C LYS A 253 2.29 12.34 6.37
N ASN A 254 1.20 12.60 5.63
CA ASN A 254 0.68 13.94 5.31
C ASN A 254 1.65 14.83 4.52
N PHE A 255 2.63 14.24 3.83
CA PHE A 255 3.62 15.00 3.07
C PHE A 255 3.29 15.10 1.58
N PHE A 256 3.82 16.15 0.95
CA PHE A 256 3.77 16.37 -0.48
C PHE A 256 4.95 17.28 -0.86
N PRO A 257 5.70 17.00 -1.94
CA PRO A 257 5.52 15.95 -2.96
C PRO A 257 5.92 14.54 -2.50
N GLN A 258 5.93 13.55 -3.40
CA GLN A 258 6.21 12.14 -3.04
C GLN A 258 7.68 11.84 -2.68
N ASP A 259 8.62 12.70 -3.09
CA ASP A 259 10.05 12.46 -2.95
C ASP A 259 10.50 12.66 -1.51
N ILE A 260 10.94 11.58 -0.87
CA ILE A 260 11.31 11.54 0.54
C ILE A 260 12.48 10.58 0.75
N VAL A 261 13.35 10.88 1.72
CA VAL A 261 14.42 9.97 2.15
C VAL A 261 14.33 9.77 3.64
N VAL A 262 14.43 8.52 4.08
CA VAL A 262 14.45 8.15 5.49
C VAL A 262 15.76 7.42 5.77
N GLU A 263 16.53 7.92 6.73
CA GLU A 263 17.80 7.34 7.18
C GLU A 263 17.71 7.06 8.69
N TRP A 264 18.38 6.01 9.14
CA TRP A 264 18.47 5.66 10.56
C TRP A 264 19.87 5.93 11.10
N GLN A 265 19.93 6.30 12.37
CA GLN A 265 21.17 6.45 13.13
C GLN A 265 21.05 5.76 14.48
N CYS A 266 22.16 5.22 14.98
CA CYS A 266 22.33 4.71 16.33
C CYS A 266 23.39 5.56 17.04
N ASN A 267 23.02 6.24 18.14
CA ASN A 267 23.89 7.15 18.88
C ASN A 267 24.65 8.12 17.95
N ASP A 268 23.90 8.80 17.09
CA ASP A 268 24.39 9.76 16.07
C ASP A 268 25.31 9.17 14.98
N HIS A 269 25.50 7.84 14.94
CA HIS A 269 26.20 7.15 13.86
C HIS A 269 25.22 6.56 12.84
N PRO A 270 25.46 6.70 11.52
CA PRO A 270 24.58 6.13 10.50
C PRO A 270 24.45 4.61 10.62
N GLU A 271 23.21 4.11 10.57
CA GLU A 271 22.94 2.69 10.42
C GLU A 271 23.17 2.25 8.96
N PRO A 272 23.73 1.05 8.74
CA PRO A 272 23.85 0.47 7.40
C PRO A 272 22.50 0.38 6.69
N GLU A 273 22.47 0.72 5.40
CA GLU A 273 21.24 0.67 4.58
C GLU A 273 20.67 -0.75 4.46
N GLU A 274 21.46 -1.80 4.70
CA GLU A 274 20.93 -3.19 4.71
C GLU A 274 20.06 -3.50 5.94
N ASN A 275 20.19 -2.71 7.02
CA ASN A 275 19.48 -2.96 8.27
C ASN A 275 18.05 -2.40 8.27
N TYR A 276 17.73 -1.48 7.35
CA TYR A 276 16.41 -0.87 7.27
C TYR A 276 15.84 -0.85 5.85
N TYR A 277 14.51 -0.85 5.79
CA TYR A 277 13.78 -0.77 4.53
C TYR A 277 12.66 0.25 4.65
N THR A 278 12.58 1.13 3.65
CA THR A 278 11.51 2.14 3.53
C THR A 278 10.60 1.76 2.38
N THR A 279 9.28 1.70 2.64
CA THR A 279 8.29 1.42 1.61
C THR A 279 8.28 2.51 0.53
N PRO A 280 7.84 2.22 -0.70
CA PRO A 280 7.51 3.27 -1.66
C PRO A 280 6.49 4.26 -1.06
N ALA A 281 6.55 5.53 -1.48
CA ALA A 281 5.58 6.54 -1.07
C ALA A 281 4.18 6.16 -1.58
N MET A 282 3.27 5.91 -0.65
CA MET A 282 1.89 5.53 -0.95
C MET A 282 1.01 6.77 -0.88
N LYS A 283 0.16 6.95 -1.90
CA LYS A 283 -0.74 8.10 -1.98
C LYS A 283 -1.93 7.91 -1.05
N GLU A 284 -2.17 8.88 -0.18
CA GLU A 284 -3.36 9.01 0.66
C GLU A 284 -4.00 10.38 0.37
N LYS A 285 -5.12 10.37 -0.37
CA LYS A 285 -5.79 11.58 -0.87
C LYS A 285 -4.83 12.47 -1.68
N ASP A 286 -4.53 13.68 -1.20
CA ASP A 286 -3.64 14.66 -1.83
C ASP A 286 -2.27 14.73 -1.12
N THR A 287 -1.92 13.68 -0.38
CA THR A 287 -0.67 13.54 0.37
C THR A 287 -0.10 12.14 0.19
N PHE A 288 1.08 11.91 0.74
CA PHE A 288 1.76 10.63 0.74
C PHE A 288 2.12 10.21 2.17
N PHE A 289 2.36 8.91 2.33
CA PHE A 289 2.92 8.31 3.54
C PHE A 289 3.94 7.21 3.21
N VAL A 290 4.86 6.96 4.13
CA VAL A 290 5.84 5.86 4.09
C VAL A 290 6.01 5.23 5.48
N TYR A 291 6.41 3.96 5.47
CA TYR A 291 6.92 3.26 6.64
C TYR A 291 8.39 2.90 6.41
N SER A 292 9.24 3.22 7.37
CA SER A 292 10.61 2.70 7.43
C SER A 292 10.73 1.76 8.61
N LYS A 293 11.24 0.55 8.37
CA LYS A 293 11.46 -0.48 9.39
C LYS A 293 12.95 -0.74 9.54
N LEU A 294 13.52 -0.44 10.71
CA LEU A 294 14.87 -0.82 11.10
C LEU A 294 14.82 -2.13 11.90
N THR A 295 15.60 -3.13 11.48
CA THR A 295 15.70 -4.42 12.18
C THR A 295 17.03 -4.50 12.90
N LEU A 296 17.02 -4.84 14.18
CA LEU A 296 18.23 -4.93 15.00
C LEU A 296 18.15 -6.07 16.02
N ASN A 297 19.31 -6.47 16.55
CA ASN A 297 19.38 -7.48 17.62
C ASN A 297 18.77 -6.92 18.91
N LYS A 298 17.97 -7.73 19.61
CA LYS A 298 17.33 -7.35 20.87
C LYS A 298 18.32 -6.88 21.93
N ALA A 299 19.49 -7.53 22.02
CA ALA A 299 20.56 -7.11 22.94
C ALA A 299 21.00 -5.66 22.68
N LYS A 300 21.18 -5.26 21.41
CA LYS A 300 21.53 -3.88 21.05
C LYS A 300 20.44 -2.87 21.44
N TRP A 301 19.16 -3.23 21.32
CA TRP A 301 18.07 -2.37 21.79
C TRP A 301 18.13 -2.15 23.32
N GLN A 302 18.53 -3.18 24.06
CA GLN A 302 18.57 -3.17 25.53
C GLN A 302 19.81 -2.49 26.12
N GLU A 303 20.81 -2.17 25.30
CA GLU A 303 22.08 -1.54 25.70
C GLU A 303 22.00 0.00 25.86
N ASN A 304 20.84 0.55 26.25
CA ASN A 304 20.62 1.98 26.41
C ASN A 304 21.00 2.83 25.17
N ASN A 305 20.91 2.23 23.98
CA ASN A 305 21.17 2.90 22.71
C ASN A 305 19.99 3.81 22.34
N SER A 306 20.31 4.89 21.64
CA SER A 306 19.32 5.81 21.05
C SER A 306 19.29 5.63 19.55
N TYR A 307 18.09 5.48 19.00
CA TYR A 307 17.85 5.27 17.58
C TYR A 307 17.08 6.45 17.02
N THR A 308 17.65 7.11 16.01
CA THR A 308 17.09 8.32 15.41
C THR A 308 16.63 8.01 13.98
N CYS A 309 15.34 8.24 13.72
CA CYS A 309 14.81 8.31 12.35
C CYS A 309 14.98 9.73 11.84
N MET A 310 15.83 9.90 10.82
CA MET A 310 16.06 11.15 10.11
C MET A 310 15.30 11.13 8.79
N VAL A 311 14.49 12.15 8.54
CA VAL A 311 13.68 12.26 7.33
C VAL A 311 14.07 13.53 6.60
N LEU A 312 14.45 13.39 5.33
CA LEU A 312 14.71 14.49 4.42
C LEU A 312 13.51 14.62 3.49
N HIS A 313 12.95 15.84 3.41
CA HIS A 313 11.80 16.16 2.58
C HIS A 313 11.73 17.69 2.38
N GLU A 314 11.43 18.15 1.17
CA GLU A 314 11.44 19.59 0.84
C GLU A 314 10.34 20.41 1.54
N GLY A 315 9.33 19.75 2.11
CA GLY A 315 8.29 20.38 2.94
C GLY A 315 8.77 20.81 4.33
N PHE A 316 9.96 20.40 4.78
CA PHE A 316 10.53 20.89 6.05
C PHE A 316 11.25 22.23 5.87
N PRO A 317 11.23 23.14 6.87
CA PRO A 317 11.94 24.43 6.80
C PRO A 317 13.44 24.29 6.49
N ASN A 318 14.08 23.29 7.09
CA ASN A 318 15.51 22.98 6.87
C ASN A 318 15.71 21.75 5.96
N GLN A 319 14.68 21.35 5.22
CA GLN A 319 14.66 20.16 4.35
C GLN A 319 14.86 18.81 5.07
N TYR A 320 14.98 18.79 6.40
CA TYR A 320 14.99 17.58 7.20
C TYR A 320 14.30 17.79 8.57
N SER A 321 13.91 16.68 9.19
CA SER A 321 13.47 16.59 10.58
C SER A 321 13.87 15.21 11.13
N GLN A 322 13.98 15.10 12.45
CA GLN A 322 14.34 13.83 13.09
C GLN A 322 13.51 13.55 14.34
N ARG A 323 13.39 12.27 14.67
CA ARG A 323 12.76 11.77 15.89
C ARG A 323 13.59 10.63 16.44
N THR A 324 13.86 10.69 17.74
CA THR A 324 14.70 9.73 18.45
C THR A 324 13.85 8.90 19.38
N ILE A 325 14.17 7.61 19.47
CA ILE A 325 13.60 6.69 20.44
C ILE A 325 14.73 5.93 21.13
N SER A 326 14.58 5.72 22.41
CA SER A 326 15.44 4.86 23.21
C SER A 326 14.57 3.97 24.10
N LEU A 327 15.19 2.98 24.73
CA LEU A 327 14.51 2.20 25.75
C LEU A 327 14.15 3.13 26.93
N SER A 328 12.89 3.55 27.03
CA SER A 328 12.36 4.21 28.22
C SER A 328 11.74 3.17 29.15
N THR A 329 11.89 3.37 30.46
CA THR A 329 11.33 2.48 31.49
C THR A 329 9.80 2.38 31.43
N GLU A 330 9.12 3.35 30.81
CA GLU A 330 7.67 3.35 30.54
C GLU A 330 7.23 2.39 29.41
N LEU A 331 8.16 1.90 28.58
CA LEU A 331 7.88 0.95 27.49
C LEU A 331 8.06 -0.52 27.90
N ILE A 332 8.49 -0.78 29.14
CA ILE A 332 8.29 -2.08 29.75
C ILE A 332 6.78 -2.19 29.94
N PRO A 333 6.10 -3.20 29.37
CA PRO A 333 4.70 -3.42 29.72
C PRO A 333 4.66 -3.59 31.23
N ASP A 334 4.11 -2.61 31.94
CA ASP A 334 3.61 -2.85 33.28
C ASP A 334 2.72 -4.09 33.15
N GLU A 335 3.12 -5.15 33.83
CA GLU A 335 2.39 -6.41 33.95
C GLU A 335 0.94 -6.19 34.46
N ASN A 336 0.60 -4.95 34.84
CA ASN A 336 -0.69 -4.51 35.34
C ASN A 336 -1.74 -4.12 34.29
N CYS A 337 -1.44 -4.01 32.99
CA CYS A 337 -2.45 -3.62 32.00
C CYS A 337 -3.19 -4.79 31.33
N ALA A 338 -3.17 -5.98 31.95
CA ALA A 338 -3.92 -7.15 31.51
C ALA A 338 -4.84 -7.75 32.59
N GLU A 339 -5.38 -6.95 33.52
CA GLU A 339 -6.44 -7.42 34.44
C GLU A 339 -7.53 -6.36 34.70
N THR A 340 -8.24 -5.91 33.65
CA THR A 340 -9.56 -5.26 33.83
C THR A 340 -10.73 -6.17 33.44
N ARG A 341 -10.55 -7.48 33.66
CA ARG A 341 -11.66 -8.45 33.68
C ARG A 341 -11.79 -9.25 34.98
N ASP A 342 -11.10 -8.83 36.05
CA ASP A 342 -11.20 -9.49 37.38
C ASP A 342 -11.93 -8.68 38.46
N GLY A 343 -12.44 -7.49 38.13
CA GLY A 343 -13.26 -6.71 39.06
C GLY A 343 -14.58 -7.39 39.48
N GLU A 344 -15.02 -8.42 38.75
CA GLU A 344 -16.25 -9.17 39.03
C GLU A 344 -15.98 -10.48 39.81
N LEU A 345 -14.79 -11.09 39.66
CA LEU A 345 -14.38 -12.27 40.44
C LEU A 345 -13.90 -11.88 41.85
N ASP A 346 -13.19 -10.76 42.00
CA ASP A 346 -12.64 -10.34 43.29
C ASP A 346 -13.74 -9.88 44.26
N GLY A 347 -14.81 -9.27 43.73
CA GLY A 347 -16.06 -9.01 44.47
C GLY A 347 -16.77 -10.29 44.94
N LEU A 348 -16.67 -11.38 44.17
CA LEU A 348 -17.26 -12.67 44.52
C LEU A 348 -16.44 -13.38 45.61
N TRP A 349 -15.11 -13.37 45.51
CA TRP A 349 -14.21 -13.99 46.50
C TRP A 349 -14.20 -13.25 47.84
N THR A 350 -14.26 -11.93 47.83
CA THR A 350 -14.43 -11.13 49.05
C THR A 350 -15.76 -11.43 49.73
N THR A 351 -16.85 -11.52 48.97
CA THR A 351 -18.17 -11.88 49.47
C THR A 351 -18.17 -13.30 50.08
N ILE A 352 -17.60 -14.28 49.38
CA ILE A 352 -17.48 -15.68 49.87
C ILE A 352 -16.63 -15.74 51.15
N SER A 353 -15.52 -14.99 51.21
CA SER A 353 -14.65 -14.94 52.38
C SER A 353 -15.35 -14.33 53.60
N ILE A 354 -16.17 -13.29 53.41
CA ILE A 354 -17.00 -12.70 54.47
C ILE A 354 -18.04 -13.70 54.97
N PHE A 355 -18.72 -14.43 54.07
CA PHE A 355 -19.69 -15.45 54.49
C PHE A 355 -19.04 -16.61 55.25
N ILE A 356 -17.89 -17.10 54.79
CA ILE A 356 -17.15 -18.18 55.48
C ILE A 356 -16.68 -17.71 56.86
N THR A 357 -16.11 -16.51 56.97
CA THR A 357 -15.66 -15.98 58.26
C THR A 357 -16.82 -15.77 59.24
N LEU A 358 -17.94 -15.20 58.79
CA LEU A 358 -19.13 -15.05 59.63
C LEU A 358 -19.72 -16.40 60.05
N PHE A 359 -19.74 -17.39 59.15
CA PHE A 359 -20.20 -18.74 59.48
C PHE A 359 -19.32 -19.40 60.54
N LEU A 360 -17.98 -19.33 60.38
CA LEU A 360 -17.04 -19.87 61.36
C LEU A 360 -17.16 -19.17 62.71
N LEU A 361 -17.31 -17.83 62.74
CA LEU A 361 -17.52 -17.08 63.97
C LEU A 361 -18.84 -17.48 64.66
N SER A 362 -19.91 -17.70 63.91
CA SER A 362 -21.20 -18.18 64.44
C SER A 362 -21.10 -19.59 65.03
N VAL A 363 -20.39 -20.50 64.35
CA VAL A 363 -20.15 -21.87 64.85
C VAL A 363 -19.28 -21.84 66.10
N CYS A 364 -18.21 -21.04 66.13
CA CYS A 364 -17.36 -20.89 67.30
C CYS A 364 -18.13 -20.27 68.48
N TYR A 365 -18.97 -19.27 68.23
CA TYR A 365 -19.80 -18.64 69.25
C TYR A 365 -20.84 -19.63 69.82
N SER A 366 -21.54 -20.38 68.97
CA SER A 366 -22.49 -21.39 69.43
C SER A 366 -21.82 -22.53 70.18
N ALA A 367 -20.64 -22.99 69.74
CA ALA A 367 -19.86 -24.01 70.44
C ALA A 367 -19.39 -23.53 71.83
N THR A 368 -18.88 -22.30 71.92
CA THR A 368 -18.45 -21.71 73.21
C THR A 368 -19.63 -21.51 74.16
N VAL A 369 -20.76 -20.98 73.69
CA VAL A 369 -21.99 -20.87 74.50
C VAL A 369 -22.48 -22.24 74.98
N THR A 370 -22.42 -23.26 74.13
CA THR A 370 -22.81 -24.63 74.50
C THR A 370 -21.86 -25.20 75.55
N LEU A 371 -20.55 -25.02 75.40
CA LEU A 371 -19.56 -25.45 76.41
C LEU A 371 -19.75 -24.73 77.74
N PHE A 372 -20.02 -23.43 77.73
CA PHE A 372 -20.32 -22.67 78.95
C PHE A 372 -21.63 -23.11 79.60
N LYS A 373 -22.69 -23.37 78.82
CA LYS A 373 -23.95 -23.93 79.34
C LYS A 373 -23.75 -25.31 79.95
N VAL A 374 -23.02 -26.20 79.28
CA VAL A 374 -22.75 -27.55 79.79
C VAL A 374 -21.88 -27.49 81.05
N LYS A 375 -20.86 -26.62 81.09
CA LYS A 375 -20.04 -26.37 82.27
C LYS A 375 -20.85 -25.80 83.44
N TRP A 376 -21.78 -24.88 83.18
CA TRP A 376 -22.67 -24.32 84.19
C TRP A 376 -23.65 -25.37 84.72
N ILE A 377 -24.27 -26.17 83.85
CA ILE A 377 -25.14 -27.29 84.25
C ILE A 377 -24.37 -28.31 85.10
N PHE A 378 -23.14 -28.68 84.70
CA PHE A 378 -22.31 -29.58 85.49
C PHE A 378 -21.95 -29.00 86.86
N SER A 379 -21.67 -27.69 86.95
CA SER A 379 -21.36 -27.04 88.22
C SER A 379 -22.59 -27.01 89.15
N SER A 380 -23.78 -26.74 88.62
CA SER A 380 -25.04 -26.76 89.40
C SER A 380 -25.46 -28.17 89.81
N VAL A 381 -25.16 -29.20 89.01
CA VAL A 381 -25.42 -30.60 89.36
C VAL A 381 -24.43 -31.11 90.42
N MET A 382 -23.20 -30.59 90.46
CA MET A 382 -22.20 -30.94 91.47
C MET A 382 -22.49 -30.30 92.84
N GLU A 383 -23.13 -29.12 92.89
CA GLU A 383 -23.59 -28.51 94.15
C GLU A 383 -24.77 -29.25 94.81
N LEU A 384 -25.56 -30.02 94.04
CA LEU A 384 -26.69 -30.79 94.59
C LEU A 384 -26.28 -32.11 95.27
N LYS A 385 -24.98 -32.46 95.28
CA LYS A 385 -24.48 -33.74 95.81
C LYS A 385 -23.40 -33.53 96.89
N GLN A 386 -23.75 -32.85 97.98
CA GLN A 386 -23.04 -32.98 99.25
C GLN A 386 -23.61 -34.17 100.04
N PRO A 387 -22.82 -35.22 100.35
CA PRO A 387 -23.10 -36.08 101.48
C PRO A 387 -22.60 -35.40 102.76
N MET A 388 -23.50 -35.13 103.70
CA MET A 388 -23.14 -34.95 105.12
C MET A 388 -22.49 -36.23 105.64
N ILE A 389 -21.43 -36.12 106.46
CA ILE A 389 -21.10 -37.01 107.61
C ILE A 389 -19.96 -36.35 108.43
N PRO A 390 -19.95 -36.47 109.77
CA PRO A 390 -19.43 -35.44 110.67
C PRO A 390 -18.01 -35.67 111.21
N ASP A 391 -17.46 -34.58 111.74
CA ASP A 391 -16.17 -34.41 112.40
C ASP A 391 -16.15 -35.04 113.81
N TYR A 392 -15.07 -35.75 114.15
CA TYR A 392 -14.73 -36.12 115.53
C TYR A 392 -13.21 -36.07 115.72
N ARG A 393 -12.74 -34.88 116.07
CA ARG A 393 -11.42 -34.65 116.65
C ARG A 393 -11.56 -34.32 118.13
N ASN A 394 -10.89 -35.12 118.96
CA ASN A 394 -10.46 -34.90 120.35
C ASN A 394 -10.99 -35.95 121.35
N MET A 395 -10.11 -36.86 121.78
CA MET A 395 -9.83 -37.07 123.19
C MET A 395 -8.57 -37.93 123.42
N MET A 396 -7.57 -37.26 124.00
CA MET A 396 -6.61 -37.71 125.01
C MET A 396 -5.40 -38.59 124.64
N SER A 397 -4.22 -37.98 124.79
CA SER A 397 -2.98 -38.57 125.27
C SER A 397 -3.09 -39.04 126.73
N GLN A 398 -2.48 -40.17 127.10
CA GLN A 398 -1.47 -40.30 128.18
C GLN A 398 -1.19 -41.78 128.55
N GLY A 399 0.10 -42.10 128.75
CA GLY A 399 0.66 -43.24 129.50
C GLY A 399 0.48 -44.64 128.86
N ALA A 400 1.48 -45.51 128.76
CA ALA A 400 2.77 -45.62 129.41
C ALA A 400 3.76 -46.35 128.47
#